data_AF-A0A2L0CLE3-F1
#
_entry.id   AF-A0A2L0CLE3-F1
#
_cell.length_a   1.000
_cell.length_b   1.000
_cell.length_c   1.000
_cell.angle_alpha   90.00
_cell.angle_beta   90.00
_cell.angle_gamma   90.00
#
_symmetry.space_group_name_H-M   'P 1'
#
loop_
_entity.id
_entity.type
_entity.pdbx_description
1 polymer ?
#
loop_
_entity_poly.entity_id
_entity_poly.type
_entity_poly.pdbx_seq_one_letter_code
_entity_poly.pdbx_strand_id
1 'polypeptide(L)'
;FFVPGRRQIVLARKEVILSAGAINTPQIMMLSGVGPKSQLQKFGIPVLKDLPVGENLQDHVGMGGLTFRVDKPVSIVQTRFQAFPMTMQYVINARGPMTTLGGVEGLAFVNTPLGNRSWPDIQFHMAPASVNSDAGARVRKVLGLTDVLYNTVYKPIANQDVWTLMPLLLRPKSRGWVRLRSKNPFDAPVINANYFDDPFDIETLVEGAKIAIKISEAKAFKQFGSRVHSIPFPNCRDYKFGSDKYWECHIRT
;
A
#
# COMPACT_ATOMS: atom_id res chain seq x y z
N PHE A 1 -16.59 26.76 -9.16
CA PHE A 1 -15.21 26.58 -8.62
C PHE A 1 -14.68 27.93 -8.17
N PHE A 2 -13.49 27.98 -7.56
CA PHE A 2 -12.91 29.21 -7.03
C PHE A 2 -11.73 29.66 -7.89
N VAL A 3 -11.70 30.94 -8.29
CA VAL A 3 -10.59 31.59 -9.01
C VAL A 3 -10.35 32.94 -8.33
N PRO A 4 -9.09 33.35 -8.18
CA PRO A 4 -8.44 33.54 -6.87
C PRO A 4 -9.41 33.77 -5.69
N GLY A 5 -9.98 32.69 -5.13
CA GLY A 5 -10.86 32.74 -3.95
C GLY A 5 -12.28 33.27 -4.20
N ARG A 6 -12.61 33.74 -5.40
CA ARG A 6 -13.97 34.15 -5.77
C ARG A 6 -14.73 32.99 -6.40
N ARG A 7 -15.97 32.78 -5.97
CA ARG A 7 -16.88 31.77 -6.54
C ARG A 7 -17.21 32.13 -7.99
N GLN A 8 -16.96 31.20 -8.90
CA GLN A 8 -17.28 31.29 -10.32
C GLN A 8 -18.33 30.25 -10.71
N ILE A 9 -19.20 30.63 -11.65
CA ILE A 9 -20.20 29.77 -12.28
C ILE A 9 -19.73 29.48 -13.71
N VAL A 10 -19.71 28.21 -14.10
CA VAL A 10 -19.47 27.80 -15.49
C VAL A 10 -20.68 27.01 -15.97
N LEU A 11 -21.14 27.37 -17.16
CA LEU A 11 -22.31 26.77 -17.80
C LEU A 11 -21.85 25.70 -18.79
N ALA A 12 -22.53 24.54 -18.78
CA ALA A 12 -22.30 23.45 -19.71
C ALA A 12 -23.50 23.31 -20.66
N ARG A 13 -23.25 23.21 -21.97
CA ARG A 13 -24.31 23.05 -23.00
C ARG A 13 -24.76 21.59 -23.20
N LYS A 14 -23.92 20.63 -22.83
CA LYS A 14 -24.19 19.20 -23.05
C LYS A 14 -24.11 18.44 -21.74
N GLU A 15 -22.91 18.26 -21.21
CA GLU A 15 -22.66 17.35 -20.10
C GLU A 15 -21.60 17.91 -19.15
N VAL A 16 -21.59 17.36 -17.93
CA VAL A 16 -20.55 17.55 -16.92
C VAL A 16 -20.01 16.18 -16.56
N ILE A 17 -18.70 15.96 -16.72
CA ILE A 17 -18.03 14.69 -16.44
C ILE A 17 -17.21 14.84 -15.16
N LEU A 18 -17.38 13.93 -14.21
CA LEU A 18 -16.60 13.89 -12.98
C LEU A 18 -15.42 12.93 -13.11
N SER A 19 -14.21 13.47 -12.97
CA SER A 19 -12.94 12.72 -13.05
C SER A 19 -12.04 13.01 -11.86
N ALA A 20 -12.60 13.22 -10.67
CA ALA A 20 -11.87 13.63 -9.47
C ALA A 20 -11.28 12.44 -8.67
N GLY A 21 -11.26 11.24 -9.27
CA GLY A 21 -10.78 10.01 -8.63
C GLY A 21 -11.77 9.38 -7.64
N ALA A 22 -11.44 8.18 -7.14
CA ALA A 22 -12.32 7.37 -6.30
C ALA A 22 -12.72 8.03 -4.96
N ILE A 23 -11.91 8.99 -4.48
CA ILE A 23 -12.14 9.68 -3.21
C ILE A 23 -12.91 11.00 -3.40
N ASN A 24 -12.50 11.86 -4.32
CA ASN A 24 -13.09 13.20 -4.42
C ASN A 24 -14.36 13.22 -5.29
N THR A 25 -14.51 12.31 -6.26
CA THR A 25 -15.75 12.20 -7.04
C THR A 25 -16.99 11.99 -6.14
N PRO A 26 -17.03 11.01 -5.22
CA PRO A 26 -18.20 10.84 -4.35
C PRO A 26 -18.43 12.05 -3.43
N GLN A 27 -17.37 12.73 -2.97
CA GLN A 27 -17.52 13.98 -2.21
C GLN A 27 -18.23 15.06 -3.01
N ILE A 28 -17.80 15.31 -4.26
CA ILE A 28 -18.40 16.32 -5.14
C ILE A 28 -19.87 15.98 -5.44
N MET A 29 -20.16 14.71 -5.72
CA MET A 29 -21.53 14.25 -5.97
C MET A 29 -22.42 14.49 -4.74
N MET A 30 -21.98 14.07 -3.55
CA MET A 30 -22.75 14.28 -2.31
C MET A 30 -22.96 15.76 -2.00
N LEU A 31 -21.94 16.60 -2.13
CA LEU A 31 -22.08 18.06 -1.95
C LEU A 31 -23.02 18.71 -2.98
N SER A 32 -23.19 18.06 -4.13
CA SER A 32 -24.12 18.46 -5.19
C SER A 32 -25.52 17.87 -4.99
N GLY A 33 -25.80 17.19 -3.87
CA GLY A 33 -27.11 16.60 -3.56
C GLY A 33 -27.38 15.23 -4.19
N VAL A 34 -26.34 14.54 -4.69
CA VAL A 34 -26.43 13.19 -5.26
C VAL A 34 -25.64 12.22 -4.38
N GLY A 35 -26.34 11.39 -3.60
CA GLY A 35 -25.73 10.44 -2.68
C GLY A 35 -26.69 9.95 -1.59
N PRO A 36 -26.20 9.23 -0.58
CA PRO A 36 -27.08 8.58 0.39
C PRO A 36 -27.90 9.61 1.15
N LYS A 37 -29.23 9.49 1.11
CA LYS A 37 -30.15 10.45 1.75
C LYS A 37 -29.79 10.75 3.21
N SER A 38 -29.39 9.73 3.98
CA SER A 38 -28.98 9.87 5.38
C SER A 38 -27.74 10.77 5.56
N GLN A 39 -26.76 10.70 4.65
CA GLN A 39 -25.58 11.57 4.67
C GLN A 39 -25.93 13.00 4.28
N LEU A 40 -26.72 13.18 3.22
CA LEU A 40 -27.11 14.50 2.74
C LEU A 40 -27.93 15.25 3.79
N GLN A 41 -28.92 14.59 4.39
CA GLN A 41 -29.77 15.16 5.44
C GLN A 41 -28.96 15.52 6.70
N LYS A 42 -27.98 14.69 7.08
CA LYS A 42 -27.10 14.98 8.23
C LYS A 42 -26.40 16.34 8.13
N PHE A 43 -26.08 16.80 6.92
CA PHE A 43 -25.41 18.08 6.68
C PHE A 43 -26.33 19.18 6.10
N GLY A 44 -27.64 18.93 6.04
CA GLY A 44 -28.62 19.88 5.50
C GLY A 44 -28.48 20.13 4.00
N ILE A 45 -27.96 19.16 3.24
CA ILE A 45 -27.82 19.24 1.79
C ILE A 45 -29.13 18.76 1.13
N PRO A 46 -29.73 19.54 0.21
CA PRO A 46 -30.92 19.10 -0.54
C PRO A 46 -30.64 17.79 -1.30
N VAL A 47 -31.55 16.83 -1.16
CA VAL A 47 -31.45 15.54 -1.85
C VAL A 47 -32.04 15.68 -3.25
N LEU A 48 -31.16 15.80 -4.25
CA LEU A 48 -31.57 15.75 -5.66
C LEU A 48 -31.78 14.29 -6.10
N LYS A 49 -30.90 13.39 -5.66
CA LYS A 49 -31.01 11.96 -5.96
C LYS A 49 -30.40 11.12 -4.84
N ASP A 50 -31.20 10.18 -4.33
CA ASP A 50 -30.76 9.18 -3.34
C ASP A 50 -30.09 8.01 -4.07
N LEU A 51 -28.77 7.87 -3.91
CA LEU A 51 -27.94 6.82 -4.50
C LEU A 51 -26.84 6.41 -3.52
N PRO A 52 -26.32 5.17 -3.57
CA PRO A 52 -25.24 4.70 -2.68
C PRO A 52 -23.85 5.27 -3.06
N VAL A 53 -23.76 6.58 -3.31
CA VAL A 53 -22.50 7.26 -3.64
C VAL A 53 -21.56 7.22 -2.45
N GLY A 54 -20.31 6.83 -2.71
CA GLY A 54 -19.29 6.71 -1.68
C GLY A 54 -19.24 5.33 -1.03
N GLU A 55 -20.16 4.42 -1.33
CA GLU A 55 -20.05 3.01 -0.92
C GLU A 55 -19.12 2.21 -1.83
N ASN A 56 -18.81 0.96 -1.43
CA ASN A 56 -18.06 -0.01 -2.23
C ASN A 56 -16.63 0.44 -2.55
N LEU A 57 -16.00 1.19 -1.65
CA LEU A 57 -14.57 1.50 -1.74
C LEU A 57 -13.78 0.18 -1.64
N GLN A 58 -12.84 0.01 -2.56
CA GLN A 58 -11.93 -1.12 -2.64
C GLN A 58 -10.54 -0.58 -2.89
N ASP A 59 -9.56 -1.18 -2.23
CA ASP A 59 -8.15 -0.92 -2.44
C ASP A 59 -7.36 -2.22 -2.25
N HIS A 60 -6.19 -2.32 -2.89
CA HIS A 60 -5.31 -3.48 -2.75
C HIS A 60 -4.44 -3.31 -1.52
N VAL A 61 -4.80 -4.03 -0.45
CA VAL A 61 -3.98 -4.11 0.77
C VAL A 61 -2.93 -5.21 0.65
N GLY A 62 -1.75 -5.02 1.22
CA GLY A 62 -0.67 -5.99 1.16
C GLY A 62 0.07 -6.16 2.48
N MET A 63 0.85 -7.24 2.58
CA MET A 63 1.69 -7.53 3.74
C MET A 63 3.01 -6.76 3.68
N GLY A 64 3.04 -5.58 4.29
CA GLY A 64 4.26 -4.79 4.42
C GLY A 64 5.33 -5.49 5.28
N GLY A 65 6.61 -5.21 5.01
CA GLY A 65 7.69 -5.61 5.92
C GLY A 65 8.11 -7.07 5.88
N LEU A 66 7.68 -7.85 4.87
CA LEU A 66 8.24 -9.19 4.62
C LEU A 66 9.65 -9.07 4.03
N THR A 67 10.64 -9.01 4.91
CA THR A 67 12.05 -8.77 4.59
C THR A 67 12.85 -10.07 4.56
N PHE A 68 13.73 -10.19 3.56
CA PHE A 68 14.70 -11.27 3.44
C PHE A 68 16.11 -10.71 3.44
N ARG A 69 16.97 -11.19 4.33
CA ARG A 69 18.39 -10.81 4.39
C ARG A 69 19.19 -11.61 3.38
N VAL A 70 20.21 -10.99 2.79
CA VAL A 70 21.16 -11.64 1.88
C VAL A 70 22.58 -11.29 2.30
N ASP A 71 23.54 -12.14 1.94
CA ASP A 71 24.95 -11.97 2.33
C ASP A 71 25.77 -11.21 1.29
N LYS A 72 25.23 -11.05 0.08
CA LYS A 72 25.89 -10.34 -1.03
C LYS A 72 25.49 -8.87 -1.06
N PRO A 73 26.43 -7.94 -1.32
CA PRO A 73 26.17 -6.49 -1.36
C PRO A 73 25.51 -6.04 -2.67
N VAL A 74 24.34 -6.61 -2.99
CA VAL A 74 23.64 -6.43 -4.28
C VAL A 74 22.32 -5.66 -4.18
N SER A 75 21.82 -5.43 -2.97
CA SER A 75 20.59 -4.68 -2.75
C SER A 75 20.79 -3.16 -2.89
N ILE A 76 19.70 -2.41 -2.92
CA ILE A 76 19.65 -0.96 -2.83
C ILE A 76 19.71 -0.59 -1.35
N VAL A 77 20.84 -0.02 -0.94
CA VAL A 77 21.05 0.56 0.40
C VAL A 77 21.50 2.01 0.22
N GLN A 78 20.85 2.94 0.91
CA GLN A 78 21.01 4.37 0.66
C GLN A 78 22.46 4.86 0.85
N THR A 79 23.21 4.28 1.76
CA THR A 79 24.62 4.67 2.03
C THR A 79 25.57 4.37 0.86
N ARG A 80 25.21 3.48 -0.07
CA ARG A 80 26.01 3.18 -1.28
C ARG A 80 25.80 4.17 -2.42
N PHE A 81 24.86 5.10 -2.25
CA PHE A 81 24.43 6.01 -3.29
C PHE A 81 24.91 7.45 -3.00
N GLN A 82 25.87 7.93 -3.80
CA GLN A 82 26.37 9.31 -3.70
C GLN A 82 25.53 10.25 -4.57
N ALA A 83 24.86 11.23 -3.94
CA ALA A 83 23.88 12.08 -4.61
C ALA A 83 24.41 12.78 -5.87
N PHE A 84 25.60 13.42 -5.78
CA PHE A 84 26.13 14.21 -6.89
C PHE A 84 26.53 13.35 -8.11
N PRO A 85 27.39 12.32 -8.00
CA PRO A 85 27.75 11.49 -9.16
C PRO A 85 26.56 10.80 -9.81
N MET A 86 25.61 10.28 -9.01
CA MET A 86 24.39 9.65 -9.55
C MET A 86 23.53 10.64 -10.32
N THR A 87 23.37 11.86 -9.78
CA THR A 87 22.60 12.92 -10.45
C THR A 87 23.25 13.29 -11.77
N MET A 88 24.57 13.43 -11.82
CA MET A 88 25.27 13.74 -13.06
C MET A 88 25.16 12.61 -14.09
N GLN A 89 25.23 11.34 -13.67
CA GLN A 89 24.99 10.22 -14.59
C GLN A 89 23.58 10.26 -15.21
N TYR A 90 22.57 10.59 -14.40
CA TYR A 90 21.20 10.68 -14.88
C TYR A 90 21.00 11.89 -15.81
N VAL A 91 21.47 13.07 -15.42
CA VAL A 91 21.28 14.29 -16.21
C VAL A 91 22.01 14.24 -17.55
N ILE A 92 23.25 13.72 -17.57
CA ILE A 92 24.09 13.71 -18.78
C ILE A 92 23.74 12.51 -19.68
N ASN A 93 23.54 11.33 -19.09
CA ASN A 93 23.45 10.08 -19.86
C ASN A 93 22.08 9.40 -19.78
N ALA A 94 21.12 9.94 -19.04
CA ALA A 94 19.84 9.29 -18.74
C ALA A 94 20.01 7.85 -18.21
N ARG A 95 21.06 7.63 -17.42
CA ARG A 95 21.47 6.33 -16.89
C ARG A 95 21.84 6.40 -15.42
N GLY A 96 21.97 5.24 -14.80
CA GLY A 96 22.44 5.09 -13.43
C GLY A 96 21.28 4.92 -12.44
N PRO A 97 21.59 4.85 -11.13
CA PRO A 97 20.61 4.44 -10.12
C PRO A 97 19.35 5.30 -10.07
N MET A 98 19.38 6.58 -10.45
CA MET A 98 18.18 7.44 -10.44
C MET A 98 17.12 7.06 -11.49
N THR A 99 17.41 6.13 -12.40
CA THR A 99 16.40 5.55 -13.28
C THR A 99 15.54 4.48 -12.57
N THR A 100 15.95 4.01 -11.38
CA THR A 100 15.17 3.08 -10.55
C THR A 100 13.84 3.69 -10.14
N LEU A 101 12.80 2.86 -10.04
CA LEU A 101 11.50 3.29 -9.52
C LEU A 101 11.52 3.48 -7.98
N GLY A 102 12.65 3.17 -7.33
CA GLY A 102 12.87 3.45 -5.91
C GLY A 102 12.11 2.52 -4.95
N GLY A 103 11.61 1.40 -5.45
CA GLY A 103 10.84 0.44 -4.67
C GLY A 103 10.63 -0.85 -5.44
N VAL A 104 9.59 -0.91 -6.27
CA VAL A 104 9.18 -2.16 -6.94
C VAL A 104 9.90 -2.29 -8.28
N GLU A 105 10.73 -3.32 -8.41
CA GLU A 105 11.52 -3.63 -9.61
C GLU A 105 11.05 -4.91 -10.30
N GLY A 106 10.23 -5.71 -9.61
CA GLY A 106 9.68 -6.96 -10.14
C GLY A 106 8.24 -7.16 -9.71
N LEU A 107 7.44 -7.74 -10.60
CA LEU A 107 6.06 -8.11 -10.36
C LEU A 107 5.85 -9.59 -10.68
N ALA A 108 5.02 -10.25 -9.90
CA ALA A 108 4.50 -11.57 -10.24
C ALA A 108 3.02 -11.65 -9.87
N PHE A 109 2.25 -12.39 -10.64
CA PHE A 109 0.85 -12.69 -10.37
C PHE A 109 0.72 -14.18 -10.12
N VAL A 110 0.13 -14.55 -8.98
CA VAL A 110 -0.03 -15.95 -8.59
C VAL A 110 -1.45 -16.20 -8.11
N ASN A 111 -1.84 -17.48 -8.19
CA ASN A 111 -3.06 -17.97 -7.58
C ASN A 111 -2.68 -18.70 -6.29
N THR A 112 -3.28 -18.31 -5.17
CA THR A 112 -3.22 -19.11 -3.95
C THR A 112 -4.12 -20.35 -4.09
N PRO A 113 -4.00 -21.35 -3.19
CA PRO A 113 -4.95 -22.48 -3.15
C PRO A 113 -6.41 -22.06 -2.92
N LEU A 114 -6.65 -20.85 -2.38
CA LEU A 114 -7.98 -20.28 -2.14
C LEU A 114 -8.54 -19.55 -3.36
N GLY A 115 -7.68 -19.22 -4.32
CA GLY A 115 -7.99 -18.43 -5.50
C GLY A 115 -8.73 -19.19 -6.58
N ASN A 116 -9.34 -18.43 -7.50
CA ASN A 116 -9.89 -19.00 -8.72
C ASN A 116 -8.74 -19.35 -9.69
N ARG A 117 -8.86 -20.45 -10.45
CA ARG A 117 -7.85 -20.81 -11.46
C ARG A 117 -7.76 -19.83 -12.63
N SER A 118 -8.83 -19.09 -12.93
CA SER A 118 -8.91 -18.21 -14.10
C SER A 118 -8.29 -16.82 -13.89
N TRP A 119 -8.03 -16.39 -12.66
CA TRP A 119 -7.42 -15.08 -12.40
C TRP A 119 -6.65 -15.05 -11.07
N PRO A 120 -5.57 -14.25 -10.98
CA PRO A 120 -4.77 -14.11 -9.77
C PRO A 120 -5.50 -13.40 -8.65
N ASP A 121 -5.21 -13.84 -7.43
CA ASP A 121 -5.67 -13.28 -6.16
C ASP A 121 -4.52 -12.60 -5.39
N ILE A 122 -3.26 -12.92 -5.71
CA ILE A 122 -2.07 -12.25 -5.19
C ILE A 122 -1.21 -11.65 -6.31
N GLN A 123 -0.79 -10.41 -6.10
CA GLN A 123 0.31 -9.78 -6.83
C GLN A 123 1.51 -9.62 -5.90
N PHE A 124 2.66 -10.13 -6.28
CA PHE A 124 3.91 -9.84 -5.59
C PHE A 124 4.55 -8.57 -6.11
N HIS A 125 4.93 -7.69 -5.19
CA HIS A 125 5.83 -6.58 -5.45
C HIS A 125 7.21 -6.94 -4.89
N MET A 126 8.17 -7.11 -5.78
CA MET A 126 9.55 -7.39 -5.43
C MET A 126 10.37 -6.09 -5.43
N ALA A 127 11.10 -5.85 -4.35
CA ALA A 127 12.09 -4.79 -4.26
C ALA A 127 13.45 -5.37 -3.88
N PRO A 128 14.57 -4.95 -4.51
CA PRO A 128 15.90 -5.21 -4.00
C PRO A 128 16.22 -4.27 -2.81
N ALA A 129 15.25 -4.00 -1.95
CA ALA A 129 15.33 -3.13 -0.78
C ALA A 129 14.26 -3.54 0.24
N SER A 130 14.36 -3.04 1.47
CA SER A 130 13.30 -3.17 2.46
C SER A 130 13.32 -2.00 3.45
N VAL A 131 12.52 -2.07 4.51
CA VAL A 131 12.34 -0.99 5.50
C VAL A 131 13.65 -0.48 6.13
N ASN A 132 14.67 -1.35 6.22
CA ASN A 132 15.98 -1.03 6.79
C ASN A 132 16.97 -0.37 5.82
N SER A 133 16.65 -0.32 4.51
CA SER A 133 17.56 0.11 3.44
C SER A 133 17.99 1.58 3.51
N ASP A 134 17.25 2.43 4.25
CA ASP A 134 17.50 3.87 4.37
C ASP A 134 17.84 4.31 5.80
N ALA A 135 18.12 3.34 6.69
CA ALA A 135 18.35 3.57 8.11
C ALA A 135 17.27 4.43 8.81
N GLY A 136 16.03 4.42 8.30
CA GLY A 136 14.89 5.10 8.92
C GLY A 136 14.77 6.58 8.56
N ALA A 137 15.47 7.04 7.52
CA ALA A 137 15.44 8.42 7.07
C ALA A 137 14.05 8.86 6.55
N ARG A 138 13.43 8.03 5.72
CA ARG A 138 12.19 8.31 4.96
C ARG A 138 11.21 7.15 5.00
N VAL A 139 11.65 5.92 4.71
CA VAL A 139 10.80 4.74 4.50
C VAL A 139 9.90 4.47 5.71
N ARG A 140 10.45 4.52 6.93
CA ARG A 140 9.65 4.33 8.15
C ARG A 140 8.51 5.36 8.30
N LYS A 141 8.75 6.61 7.87
CA LYS A 141 7.76 7.69 7.97
C LYS A 141 6.70 7.57 6.88
N VAL A 142 7.13 7.24 5.66
CA VAL A 142 6.22 7.03 4.52
C VAL A 142 5.27 5.86 4.77
N LEU A 143 5.78 4.79 5.38
CA LEU A 143 4.98 3.61 5.75
C LEU A 143 4.24 3.75 7.09
N GLY A 144 4.38 4.89 7.80
CA GLY A 144 3.69 5.12 9.07
C GLY A 144 4.09 4.16 10.20
N LEU A 145 5.29 3.58 10.16
CA LEU A 145 5.73 2.61 11.18
C LEU A 145 5.98 3.29 12.52
N THR A 146 5.52 2.66 13.61
CA THR A 146 5.80 3.14 14.96
C THR A 146 7.29 3.03 15.28
N ASP A 147 7.78 3.91 16.17
CA ASP A 147 9.17 3.85 16.64
C ASP A 147 9.49 2.51 17.29
N VAL A 148 8.56 1.93 18.04
CA VAL A 148 8.73 0.63 18.70
C VAL A 148 8.94 -0.48 17.69
N LEU A 149 8.09 -0.56 16.65
CA LEU A 149 8.22 -1.56 15.60
C LEU A 149 9.54 -1.38 14.84
N TYR A 150 9.85 -0.16 14.39
CA TYR A 150 11.06 0.12 13.63
C TYR A 150 12.33 -0.21 14.42
N ASN A 151 12.44 0.29 15.66
CA ASN A 151 13.62 0.12 16.49
C ASN A 151 13.84 -1.34 16.89
N THR A 152 12.76 -2.12 17.05
CA THR A 152 12.86 -3.54 17.41
C THR A 152 13.25 -4.39 16.21
N VAL A 153 12.59 -4.19 15.06
CA VAL A 153 12.66 -5.13 13.94
C VAL A 153 13.68 -4.70 12.90
N TYR A 154 13.68 -3.43 12.47
CA TYR A 154 14.42 -3.01 11.27
C TYR A 154 15.71 -2.26 11.58
N LYS A 155 15.78 -1.52 12.68
CA LYS A 155 17.01 -0.83 13.11
C LYS A 155 18.20 -1.79 13.35
N PRO A 156 18.04 -3.00 13.92
CA PRO A 156 19.15 -3.93 14.12
C PRO A 156 19.81 -4.41 12.82
N ILE A 157 19.08 -4.32 11.69
CA ILE A 157 19.56 -4.67 10.36
C ILE A 157 19.73 -3.44 9.46
N ALA A 158 19.82 -2.24 10.04
CA ALA A 158 19.99 -1.00 9.28
C ALA A 158 21.19 -1.09 8.33
N ASN A 159 20.98 -0.65 7.08
CA ASN A 159 21.98 -0.67 6.00
C ASN A 159 22.53 -2.06 5.61
N GLN A 160 21.95 -3.16 6.12
CA GLN A 160 22.29 -4.50 5.66
C GLN A 160 21.58 -4.83 4.36
N ASP A 161 22.17 -5.73 3.59
CA ASP A 161 21.60 -6.16 2.32
C ASP A 161 20.36 -7.03 2.50
N VAL A 162 19.30 -6.61 1.82
CA VAL A 162 17.97 -7.20 1.93
C VAL A 162 17.22 -7.14 0.60
N TRP A 163 16.18 -7.94 0.50
CA TRP A 163 15.14 -7.77 -0.51
C TRP A 163 13.77 -8.02 0.12
N THR A 164 12.72 -7.59 -0.55
CA THR A 164 11.33 -7.80 -0.11
C THR A 164 10.53 -8.44 -1.22
N LEU A 165 9.55 -9.26 -0.83
CA LEU A 165 8.55 -9.80 -1.74
C LEU A 165 7.19 -9.64 -1.06
N MET A 166 6.53 -8.52 -1.33
CA MET A 166 5.28 -8.15 -0.66
C MET A 166 4.10 -8.77 -1.41
N PRO A 167 3.31 -9.66 -0.79
CA PRO A 167 2.02 -10.06 -1.35
C PRO A 167 1.00 -8.93 -1.20
N LEU A 168 0.36 -8.53 -2.30
CA LEU A 168 -0.79 -7.64 -2.34
C LEU A 168 -2.02 -8.44 -2.75
N LEU A 169 -3.14 -8.17 -2.07
CA LEU A 169 -4.42 -8.78 -2.34
C LEU A 169 -5.10 -8.08 -3.52
N LEU A 170 -5.33 -8.82 -4.61
CA LEU A 170 -5.92 -8.29 -5.84
C LEU A 170 -7.45 -8.31 -5.84
N ARG A 171 -8.05 -9.18 -5.03
CA ARG A 171 -9.49 -9.43 -5.03
C ARG A 171 -10.03 -9.36 -3.60
N PRO A 172 -9.89 -8.20 -2.92
CA PRO A 172 -10.42 -8.05 -1.58
C PRO A 172 -11.94 -8.27 -1.58
N LYS A 173 -12.45 -8.94 -0.55
CA LYS A 173 -13.88 -9.04 -0.25
C LYS A 173 -14.34 -7.92 0.67
N SER A 174 -13.45 -7.40 1.52
CA SER A 174 -13.72 -6.24 2.36
C SER A 174 -14.17 -5.03 1.52
N ARG A 175 -15.14 -4.26 2.05
CA ARG A 175 -15.67 -3.05 1.40
C ARG A 175 -15.68 -1.88 2.37
N GLY A 176 -15.13 -0.77 1.90
CA GLY A 176 -15.11 0.49 2.60
C GLY A 176 -16.12 1.50 2.06
N TRP A 177 -16.00 2.73 2.56
CA TRP A 177 -16.77 3.88 2.11
C TRP A 177 -16.00 5.20 2.19
N VAL A 178 -16.52 6.20 1.48
CA VAL A 178 -16.14 7.61 1.53
C VAL A 178 -17.37 8.44 1.86
N ARG A 179 -17.31 9.23 2.93
CA ARG A 179 -18.45 10.01 3.45
C ARG A 179 -18.06 11.47 3.65
N LEU A 180 -19.06 12.35 3.66
CA LEU A 180 -18.82 13.76 3.96
C LEU A 180 -18.38 13.94 5.41
N ARG A 181 -17.36 14.78 5.63
CA ARG A 181 -17.00 15.30 6.95
C ARG A 181 -17.88 16.49 7.33
N SER A 182 -18.13 17.37 6.36
CA SER A 182 -18.93 18.59 6.50
C SER A 182 -19.50 19.01 5.14
N LYS A 183 -20.23 20.13 5.11
CA LYS A 183 -20.68 20.79 3.87
C LYS A 183 -19.62 21.69 3.22
N ASN A 184 -18.45 21.85 3.84
CA ASN A 184 -17.36 22.63 3.27
C ASN A 184 -16.62 21.80 2.22
N PRO A 185 -16.58 22.21 0.94
CA PRO A 185 -15.89 21.45 -0.11
C PRO A 185 -14.37 21.35 0.08
N PHE A 186 -13.78 22.18 0.94
CA PHE A 186 -12.34 22.15 1.23
C PHE A 186 -11.96 21.21 2.37
N ASP A 187 -12.95 20.70 3.12
CA ASP A 187 -12.69 19.71 4.16
C ASP A 187 -12.51 18.34 3.51
N ALA A 188 -11.44 17.63 3.86
CA ALA A 188 -11.22 16.27 3.37
C ALA A 188 -12.36 15.33 3.83
N PRO A 189 -12.84 14.42 2.96
CA PRO A 189 -13.88 13.47 3.31
C PRO A 189 -13.39 12.51 4.41
N VAL A 190 -14.32 11.83 5.06
CA VAL A 190 -14.00 10.73 5.96
C VAL A 190 -13.91 9.47 5.11
N ILE A 191 -12.79 8.77 5.19
CA ILE A 191 -12.51 7.56 4.43
C ILE A 191 -12.39 6.41 5.41
N ASN A 192 -13.12 5.33 5.15
CA ASN A 192 -12.95 4.07 5.84
C ASN A 192 -12.73 3.00 4.78
N ALA A 193 -11.50 2.51 4.64
CA ALA A 193 -11.21 1.41 3.71
C ALA A 193 -11.75 0.06 4.20
N ASN A 194 -11.96 -0.07 5.52
CA ASN A 194 -12.49 -1.27 6.16
C ASN A 194 -11.64 -2.52 5.84
N TYR A 195 -10.31 -2.38 5.85
CA TYR A 195 -9.42 -3.49 5.52
C TYR A 195 -9.61 -4.66 6.48
N PHE A 196 -9.61 -5.88 5.93
CA PHE A 196 -9.68 -7.14 6.66
C PHE A 196 -10.96 -7.34 7.48
N ASP A 197 -12.05 -6.69 7.07
CA ASP A 197 -13.40 -6.93 7.60
C ASP A 197 -13.88 -8.33 7.22
N ASP A 198 -13.58 -8.78 5.99
CA ASP A 198 -13.77 -10.18 5.59
C ASP A 198 -12.51 -11.00 5.92
N PRO A 199 -12.60 -12.06 6.74
CA PRO A 199 -11.44 -12.87 7.13
C PRO A 199 -10.75 -13.56 5.95
N PHE A 200 -11.45 -13.78 4.83
CA PHE A 200 -10.90 -14.39 3.62
C PHE A 200 -9.74 -13.58 3.03
N ASP A 201 -9.75 -12.25 3.23
CA ASP A 201 -8.69 -11.36 2.77
C ASP A 201 -7.36 -11.66 3.47
N ILE A 202 -7.43 -11.93 4.78
CA ILE A 202 -6.26 -12.32 5.58
C ILE A 202 -5.79 -13.73 5.21
N GLU A 203 -6.70 -14.69 5.10
CA GLU A 203 -6.37 -16.07 4.72
C GLU A 203 -5.61 -16.10 3.38
N THR A 204 -6.06 -15.32 2.40
CA THR A 204 -5.42 -15.21 1.09
C THR A 204 -4.01 -14.60 1.19
N LEU A 205 -3.82 -13.56 2.00
CA LEU A 205 -2.50 -12.96 2.22
C LEU A 205 -1.55 -13.89 2.99
N VAL A 206 -2.05 -14.68 3.93
CA VAL A 206 -1.26 -15.72 4.63
C VAL A 206 -0.74 -16.76 3.65
N GLU A 207 -1.56 -17.22 2.71
CA GLU A 207 -1.11 -18.09 1.62
C GLU A 207 -0.08 -17.40 0.70
N GLY A 208 -0.29 -16.12 0.40
CA GLY A 208 0.70 -15.28 -0.28
C GLY A 208 2.05 -15.22 0.45
N ALA A 209 2.04 -15.05 1.77
CA ALA A 209 3.25 -15.05 2.59
C ALA A 209 3.98 -16.40 2.53
N LYS A 210 3.26 -17.52 2.64
CA LYS A 210 3.82 -18.88 2.51
C LYS A 210 4.49 -19.08 1.15
N ILE A 211 3.86 -18.62 0.07
CA ILE A 211 4.44 -18.67 -1.28
C ILE A 211 5.74 -17.83 -1.33
N ALA A 212 5.73 -16.62 -0.76
CA ALA A 212 6.92 -15.77 -0.72
C ALA A 212 8.09 -16.41 0.04
N ILE A 213 7.82 -17.04 1.19
CA ILE A 213 8.83 -17.82 1.92
C ILE A 213 9.41 -18.91 1.03
N LYS A 214 8.57 -19.71 0.36
CA LYS A 214 9.01 -20.79 -0.53
C LYS A 214 9.87 -20.27 -1.70
N ILE A 215 9.54 -19.11 -2.26
CA ILE A 215 10.34 -18.45 -3.30
C ILE A 215 11.71 -18.07 -2.74
N SER A 216 11.76 -17.52 -1.53
CA SER A 216 13.03 -17.10 -0.90
C SER A 216 14.01 -18.25 -0.64
N GLU A 217 13.50 -19.49 -0.55
CA GLU A 217 14.27 -20.72 -0.34
C GLU A 217 14.68 -21.42 -1.64
N ALA A 218 14.23 -20.92 -2.79
CA ALA A 218 14.58 -21.49 -4.10
C ALA A 218 16.09 -21.37 -4.37
N LYS A 219 16.63 -22.27 -5.19
CA LYS A 219 18.07 -22.30 -5.55
C LYS A 219 18.59 -20.95 -6.05
N ALA A 220 17.76 -20.23 -6.81
CA ALA A 220 18.09 -18.91 -7.36
C ALA A 220 18.32 -17.84 -6.28
N PHE A 221 17.67 -17.95 -5.11
CA PHE A 221 17.84 -17.02 -3.99
C PHE A 221 18.86 -17.52 -2.96
N LYS A 222 18.98 -18.84 -2.79
CA LYS A 222 20.00 -19.46 -1.92
C LYS A 222 21.43 -19.06 -2.28
N GLN A 223 21.74 -18.83 -3.56
CA GLN A 223 23.07 -18.35 -3.99
C GLN A 223 23.45 -16.95 -3.45
N PHE A 224 22.48 -16.20 -2.92
CA PHE A 224 22.68 -14.90 -2.27
C PHE A 224 22.67 -15.00 -0.74
N GLY A 225 22.51 -16.20 -0.16
CA GLY A 225 22.34 -16.38 1.28
C GLY A 225 20.96 -15.89 1.78
N SER A 226 19.96 -15.88 0.90
CA SER A 226 18.61 -15.40 1.23
C SER A 226 18.01 -16.17 2.41
N ARG A 227 17.54 -15.42 3.40
CA ARG A 227 16.86 -15.94 4.60
C ARG A 227 15.85 -14.93 5.12
N VAL A 228 14.72 -15.42 5.61
CA VAL A 228 13.70 -14.55 6.22
C VAL A 228 14.28 -13.78 7.41
N HIS A 229 13.95 -12.50 7.51
CA HIS A 229 14.24 -11.72 8.69
C HIS A 229 13.35 -12.18 9.85
N SER A 230 13.97 -12.79 10.86
CA SER A 230 13.25 -13.57 11.87
C SER A 230 13.01 -12.86 13.20
N ILE A 231 13.34 -11.57 13.32
CA ILE A 231 13.00 -10.80 14.53
C ILE A 231 11.47 -10.62 14.57
N PRO A 232 10.75 -11.20 15.56
CA PRO A 232 9.30 -11.14 15.59
C PRO A 232 8.80 -9.72 15.83
N PHE A 233 7.66 -9.38 15.22
CA PHE A 233 6.98 -8.11 15.49
C PHE A 233 6.56 -8.02 16.96
N PRO A 234 6.72 -6.86 17.64
CA PRO A 234 6.47 -6.74 19.08
C PRO A 234 5.09 -7.24 19.54
N ASN A 235 4.05 -6.96 18.76
CA ASN A 235 2.66 -7.36 19.02
C ASN A 235 2.33 -8.80 18.58
N CYS A 236 3.27 -9.51 17.96
CA CYS A 236 3.07 -10.87 17.44
C CYS A 236 3.93 -11.92 18.14
N ARG A 237 4.62 -11.55 19.24
CA ARG A 237 5.58 -12.42 19.96
C ARG A 237 4.95 -13.67 20.57
N ASP A 238 3.66 -13.63 20.89
CA ASP A 238 2.94 -14.76 21.48
C ASP A 238 2.66 -15.89 20.47
N TYR A 239 2.85 -15.62 19.17
CA TYR A 239 2.70 -16.60 18.11
C TYR A 239 4.05 -17.18 17.71
N LYS A 240 4.08 -18.50 17.47
CA LYS A 240 5.25 -19.16 16.90
C LYS A 240 5.59 -18.52 15.55
N PHE A 241 6.81 -18.00 15.41
CA PHE A 241 7.27 -17.40 14.16
C PHE A 241 7.08 -18.37 12.98
N GLY A 242 6.56 -17.86 11.87
CA GLY A 242 6.29 -18.66 10.68
C GLY A 242 4.98 -19.44 10.68
N SER A 243 4.22 -19.43 11.77
CA SER A 243 2.87 -19.99 11.81
C SER A 243 1.84 -19.08 11.14
N ASP A 244 0.71 -19.63 10.73
CA ASP A 244 -0.41 -18.89 10.14
C ASP A 244 -0.89 -17.76 11.06
N LYS A 245 -0.97 -18.00 12.37
CA LYS A 245 -1.32 -16.97 13.37
C LYS A 245 -0.29 -15.85 13.44
N TYR A 246 0.99 -16.16 13.29
CA TYR A 246 2.04 -15.15 13.24
C TYR A 246 1.92 -14.30 11.97
N TRP A 247 1.69 -14.94 10.81
CA TRP A 247 1.51 -14.21 9.54
C TRP A 247 0.28 -13.34 9.54
N GLU A 248 -0.85 -13.81 10.06
CA GLU A 248 -2.05 -12.98 10.25
C GLU A 248 -1.73 -11.75 11.13
N CYS A 249 -1.08 -11.95 12.28
CA CYS A 249 -0.71 -10.85 13.16
C CYS A 249 0.20 -9.83 12.45
N HIS A 250 1.20 -10.31 11.70
CA HIS A 250 2.09 -9.47 10.90
C HIS A 250 1.28 -8.65 9.89
N ILE A 251 0.40 -9.28 9.11
CA ILE A 251 -0.41 -8.61 8.08
C ILE A 251 -1.27 -7.47 8.64
N ARG A 252 -1.76 -7.62 9.89
CA ARG A 252 -2.60 -6.63 10.57
C ARG A 252 -1.82 -5.49 11.23
N THR A 253 -0.50 -5.56 11.28
CA THR A 253 0.38 -4.59 11.99
C THR A 253 0.80 -3.45 11.09
#